data_AF-A0A167TXT7-F1
#
_entry.id   AF-A0A167TXT7-F1
#
_cell.length_a   1.000
_cell.length_b   1.000
_cell.length_c   1.000
_cell.angle_alpha   90.00
_cell.angle_beta   90.00
_cell.angle_gamma   90.00
#
_symmetry.space_group_name_H-M   'P 1'
#
loop_
_entity.id
_entity.type
_entity.pdbx_description
1 polymer ?
#
loop_
_entity_poly.entity_id
_entity_poly.type
_entity_poly.pdbx_seq_one_letter_code
_entity_poly.pdbx_strand_id
1 'polypeptide(L)'
;MASKPALPTVQFLVLPPLFLALVMAVRPSLPFRILAFALLSLVSYYGIVAYSTGDVSIDYLQGTTFGIAIANAIHFLLLSDPMVDFRHDSDTASPTEKGILGRMYWCFGLQNAMRGIGWNYRLPHTPDSPTDERWPFVARQLKTQTYIQWNPSFGAGDKIR
;
A
#
# COMPACT_ATOMS: atom_id res chain seq x y z
N MET A 1 15.27 20.66 24.90
CA MET A 1 14.66 19.36 24.53
C MET A 1 15.79 18.44 24.12
N ALA A 2 15.94 17.28 24.76
CA ALA A 2 17.00 16.34 24.38
C ALA A 2 16.79 15.89 22.92
N SER A 3 17.84 15.90 22.11
CA SER A 3 17.79 15.39 20.74
C SER A 3 17.51 13.89 20.78
N LYS A 4 16.39 13.47 20.19
CA LYS A 4 16.10 12.03 20.04
C LYS A 4 17.13 11.40 19.10
N PRO A 5 17.43 10.10 19.29
CA PRO A 5 18.31 9.38 18.38
C PRO A 5 17.67 9.23 16.99
N ALA A 6 18.53 9.09 15.97
CA ALA A 6 18.10 8.76 14.61
C ALA A 6 17.45 7.37 14.57
N LEU A 7 16.40 7.22 13.77
CA LEU A 7 15.65 5.97 13.61
C LEU A 7 16.53 4.89 12.94
N PRO A 8 16.66 3.69 13.53
CA PRO A 8 17.26 2.54 12.86
C PRO A 8 16.38 2.06 11.69
N THR A 9 16.65 2.58 10.49
CA THR A 9 15.82 2.41 9.28
C THR A 9 15.48 0.95 8.99
N VAL A 10 16.47 0.06 9.06
CA VAL A 10 16.25 -1.37 8.74
C VAL A 10 15.26 -2.01 9.71
N GLN A 11 15.43 -1.75 11.01
CA GLN A 11 14.64 -2.40 12.06
C GLN A 11 13.18 -1.93 12.05
N PHE A 12 12.95 -0.66 11.74
CA PHE A 12 11.61 -0.04 11.85
C PHE A 12 10.89 0.15 10.52
N LEU A 13 11.61 0.18 9.40
CA LEU A 13 11.00 0.42 8.08
C LEU A 13 11.11 -0.78 7.13
N VAL A 14 12.10 -1.65 7.30
CA VAL A 14 12.28 -2.83 6.42
C VAL A 14 11.75 -4.11 7.06
N LEU A 15 12.05 -4.36 8.34
CA LEU A 15 11.59 -5.58 9.00
C LEU A 15 10.06 -5.68 9.16
N PRO A 16 9.31 -4.62 9.54
CA PRO A 16 7.86 -4.73 9.71
C PRO A 16 7.09 -5.16 8.45
N PRO A 17 7.32 -4.58 7.25
CA PRO A 17 6.63 -5.04 6.05
C PRO A 17 7.06 -6.45 5.61
N LEU A 18 8.30 -6.88 5.89
CA LEU A 18 8.72 -8.27 5.66
C LEU A 18 8.03 -9.24 6.62
N PHE A 19 7.94 -8.88 7.90
CA PHE A 19 7.23 -9.66 8.91
C PHE A 19 5.75 -9.77 8.56
N LEU A 20 5.10 -8.67 8.16
CA LEU A 20 3.71 -8.69 7.73
C LEU A 20 3.50 -9.63 6.53
N ALA A 21 4.36 -9.53 5.50
CA ALA A 21 4.31 -10.41 4.34
C ALA A 21 4.49 -11.89 4.72
N LEU A 22 5.36 -12.20 5.67
CA LEU A 22 5.54 -13.55 6.20
C LEU A 22 4.26 -14.06 6.90
N VAL A 23 3.65 -13.25 7.77
CA VAL A 23 2.42 -13.62 8.47
C VAL A 23 1.29 -13.87 7.48
N MET A 24 1.14 -13.02 6.47
CA MET A 24 0.19 -13.22 5.37
C MET A 24 0.46 -14.51 4.59
N ALA A 25 1.73 -14.83 4.33
CA ALA A 25 2.14 -16.02 3.57
C ALA A 25 1.90 -17.34 4.33
N VAL A 26 2.09 -17.34 5.65
CA VAL A 26 1.87 -18.50 6.52
C VAL A 26 0.38 -18.74 6.79
N ARG A 27 -0.45 -17.68 6.76
CA ARG A 27 -1.90 -17.72 7.06
C ARG A 27 -2.20 -18.37 8.42
N PRO A 28 -1.63 -17.88 9.53
CA PRO A 28 -1.87 -18.47 10.84
C PRO A 28 -3.32 -18.25 11.30
N SER A 29 -3.74 -18.92 12.37
CA SER A 29 -5.08 -18.73 12.95
C SER A 29 -5.28 -17.33 13.54
N LEU A 30 -6.54 -16.93 13.71
CA LEU A 30 -6.92 -15.58 14.13
C LEU A 30 -6.19 -15.08 15.41
N PRO A 31 -6.00 -15.88 16.48
CA PRO A 31 -5.26 -15.42 17.66
C PRO A 31 -3.82 -14.98 17.33
N PHE A 32 -3.13 -15.71 16.46
CA PHE A 32 -1.78 -15.35 16.03
C PHE A 32 -1.78 -14.13 15.12
N ARG A 33 -2.81 -13.93 14.30
CA ARG A 33 -2.99 -12.71 13.50
C ARG A 33 -3.17 -11.48 14.40
N ILE A 34 -3.98 -11.59 15.45
CA ILE A 34 -4.18 -10.54 16.46
C ILE A 34 -2.87 -10.25 17.19
N LEU A 35 -2.13 -11.28 17.59
CA LEU A 35 -0.82 -11.11 18.24
C LEU A 35 0.18 -10.42 17.31
N ALA A 36 0.25 -10.83 16.04
CA ALA A 36 1.12 -10.20 15.04
C ALA A 36 0.74 -8.72 14.81
N PHE A 37 -0.55 -8.41 14.75
CA PHE A 37 -1.05 -7.03 14.66
C PHE A 37 -0.66 -6.20 15.88
N ALA A 38 -0.82 -6.74 17.09
CA ALA A 38 -0.45 -6.06 18.33
C ALA A 38 1.06 -5.77 18.39
N LEU A 39 1.89 -6.74 17.99
CA LEU A 39 3.34 -6.58 17.92
C LEU A 39 3.76 -5.51 16.90
N LEU A 40 3.19 -5.55 15.69
CA LEU A 40 3.44 -4.54 14.65
C LEU A 40 3.06 -3.12 15.11
N SER A 41 1.90 -3.01 15.78
CA SER A 41 1.41 -1.73 16.31
C SER A 41 2.30 -1.20 17.42
N LEU A 42 2.75 -2.07 18.34
CA LEU A 42 3.65 -1.71 19.43
C LEU A 42 5.02 -1.25 18.91
N VAL A 43 5.61 -1.98 17.97
CA VAL A 43 6.91 -1.62 17.36
C VAL A 43 6.80 -0.29 16.62
N SER A 44 5.71 -0.08 15.87
CA SER A 44 5.46 1.18 15.15
C SER A 44 5.30 2.35 16.11
N TYR A 45 4.53 2.18 17.19
CA TYR A 45 4.37 3.18 18.23
C TYR A 45 5.68 3.53 18.91
N TYR A 46 6.48 2.52 19.28
CA TYR A 46 7.80 2.73 19.86
C TYR A 46 8.72 3.51 18.92
N GLY A 47 8.70 3.19 17.61
CA GLY A 47 9.42 3.92 16.57
C GLY A 47 9.12 5.41 16.55
N ILE A 48 7.82 5.77 16.62
CA ILE A 48 7.35 7.16 16.62
C ILE A 48 7.78 7.91 17.89
N VAL A 49 7.67 7.26 19.05
CA VAL A 49 7.93 7.92 20.34
C VAL A 49 9.43 8.08 20.59
N ALA A 50 10.22 7.04 20.31
CA ALA A 50 11.62 6.96 20.70
C ALA A 50 12.57 7.72 19.75
N TYR A 51 12.22 7.88 18.48
CA TYR A 51 13.12 8.43 17.46
C TYR A 51 12.59 9.73 16.84
N SER A 52 13.51 10.55 16.35
CA SER A 52 13.23 11.70 15.47
C SER A 52 14.50 12.03 14.70
N THR A 53 14.32 12.52 13.48
CA THR A 53 15.41 12.94 12.60
C THR A 53 15.77 14.41 12.80
N GLY A 54 14.98 15.16 13.58
CA GLY A 54 15.13 16.60 13.76
C GLY A 54 14.57 17.44 12.59
N ASP A 55 14.17 16.79 11.49
CA ASP A 55 13.48 17.42 10.36
C ASP A 55 11.99 17.06 10.39
N VAL A 56 11.14 18.09 10.44
CA VAL A 56 9.69 17.93 10.57
C VAL A 56 9.08 17.20 9.36
N SER A 57 9.62 17.43 8.16
CA SER A 57 9.12 16.81 6.92
C SER A 57 9.44 15.32 6.89
N ILE A 58 10.66 14.96 7.32
CA ILE A 58 11.09 13.56 7.40
C ILE A 58 10.34 12.82 8.52
N ASP A 59 10.17 13.45 9.68
CA ASP A 59 9.41 12.86 10.79
C ASP A 59 7.93 12.65 10.40
N TYR A 60 7.33 13.56 9.64
CA TYR A 60 5.98 13.41 9.10
C TYR A 60 5.88 12.23 8.12
N LEU A 61 6.86 12.08 7.22
CA LEU A 61 6.90 10.97 6.28
C LEU A 61 7.04 9.63 7.01
N GLN A 62 7.91 9.57 8.02
CA GLN A 62 8.07 8.39 8.88
C GLN A 62 6.76 8.03 9.59
N GLY A 63 6.10 9.01 10.21
CA GLY A 63 4.80 8.83 10.86
C GLY A 63 3.76 8.27 9.88
N THR A 64 3.74 8.77 8.65
CA THR A 64 2.87 8.29 7.58
C THR A 64 3.17 6.84 7.20
N THR A 65 4.45 6.46 7.07
CA THR A 65 4.85 5.08 6.80
C THR A 65 4.38 4.11 7.90
N PHE A 66 4.51 4.49 9.18
CA PHE A 66 3.99 3.69 10.28
C PHE A 66 2.46 3.59 10.25
N GLY A 67 1.75 4.67 9.92
CA GLY A 67 0.30 4.67 9.73
C GLY A 67 -0.14 3.71 8.63
N ILE A 68 0.54 3.72 7.49
CA ILE A 68 0.29 2.78 6.37
C ILE A 68 0.51 1.34 6.82
N ALA A 69 1.58 1.05 7.57
CA ALA A 69 1.88 -0.29 8.06
C ALA A 69 0.76 -0.83 8.98
N ILE A 70 0.25 0.00 9.89
CA ILE A 70 -0.87 -0.35 10.78
C ILE A 70 -2.14 -0.59 9.97
N ALA A 71 -2.47 0.30 9.01
CA ALA A 71 -3.64 0.14 8.15
C ALA A 71 -3.58 -1.15 7.32
N ASN A 72 -2.42 -1.47 6.74
CA ASN A 72 -2.18 -2.72 6.03
C ASN A 72 -2.34 -3.93 6.95
N ALA A 73 -1.82 -3.87 8.18
CA ALA A 73 -1.97 -4.96 9.14
C ALA A 73 -3.44 -5.19 9.52
N ILE A 74 -4.22 -4.14 9.75
CA ILE A 74 -5.67 -4.27 10.00
C ILE A 74 -6.35 -4.94 8.80
N HIS A 75 -6.11 -4.41 7.60
CA HIS A 75 -6.75 -4.90 6.38
C HIS A 75 -6.42 -6.38 6.11
N PHE A 76 -5.14 -6.73 6.05
CA PHE A 76 -4.69 -8.05 5.60
C PHE A 76 -4.66 -9.12 6.70
N LEU A 77 -4.67 -8.74 7.99
CA LEU A 77 -4.69 -9.73 9.08
C LEU A 77 -6.09 -9.93 9.66
N LEU A 78 -6.93 -8.88 9.70
CA LEU A 78 -8.20 -8.90 10.42
C LEU A 78 -9.43 -8.84 9.51
N LEU A 79 -9.36 -8.10 8.39
CA LEU A 79 -10.54 -7.84 7.56
C LEU A 79 -10.65 -8.75 6.33
N SER A 80 -9.52 -9.24 5.82
CA SER A 80 -9.47 -10.02 4.57
C SER A 80 -8.52 -11.19 4.69
N ASP A 81 -8.71 -12.22 3.86
CA ASP A 81 -7.72 -13.27 3.63
C ASP A 81 -6.94 -12.96 2.35
N PRO A 82 -5.71 -12.45 2.46
CA PRO A 82 -5.03 -11.89 1.30
C PRO A 82 -4.72 -12.90 0.21
N MET A 83 -4.64 -14.18 0.55
CA MET A 83 -4.34 -15.27 -0.39
C MET A 83 -5.58 -15.81 -1.11
N VAL A 84 -6.77 -15.45 -0.64
CA VAL A 84 -8.06 -15.86 -1.21
C VAL A 84 -8.69 -14.70 -1.95
N ASP A 85 -8.74 -13.53 -1.30
CA ASP A 85 -9.53 -12.39 -1.76
C ASP A 85 -8.83 -11.58 -2.86
N PHE A 86 -7.47 -11.62 -2.91
CA PHE A 86 -6.71 -10.84 -3.88
C PHE A 86 -6.05 -11.70 -4.97
N ARG A 87 -5.98 -11.11 -6.16
CA ARG A 87 -5.34 -11.66 -7.37
C ARG A 87 -4.63 -10.56 -8.12
N HIS A 88 -3.42 -10.85 -8.56
CA HIS A 88 -2.71 -10.00 -9.51
C HIS A 88 -3.10 -10.40 -10.94
N ASP A 89 -3.17 -9.46 -11.87
CA ASP A 89 -3.56 -9.69 -13.27
C ASP A 89 -2.61 -10.67 -13.99
N SER A 90 -1.37 -10.79 -13.50
CA SER A 90 -0.39 -11.74 -14.03
C SER A 90 -0.46 -13.14 -13.38
N ASP A 91 -1.36 -13.37 -12.41
CA ASP A 91 -1.48 -14.66 -11.75
C ASP A 91 -2.23 -15.65 -12.65
N THR A 92 -1.53 -16.69 -13.12
CA THR A 92 -2.11 -17.80 -13.87
C THR A 92 -2.67 -18.91 -12.96
N ALA A 93 -2.31 -18.89 -11.68
CA ALA A 93 -2.62 -19.92 -10.69
C ALA A 93 -2.74 -19.30 -9.29
N SER A 94 -3.21 -20.06 -8.30
CA SER A 94 -3.38 -19.54 -6.95
C SER A 94 -2.07 -19.12 -6.29
N PRO A 95 -2.01 -17.98 -5.60
CA PRO A 95 -0.82 -17.63 -4.82
C PRO A 95 -0.53 -18.68 -3.74
N THR A 96 -1.56 -19.41 -3.30
CA THR A 96 -1.42 -20.56 -2.39
C THR A 96 -0.65 -21.74 -2.99
N GLU A 97 -0.55 -21.86 -4.31
CA GLU A 97 0.23 -22.93 -4.95
C GLU A 97 1.73 -22.62 -4.97
N LYS A 98 2.11 -21.36 -4.75
CA LYS A 98 3.52 -20.96 -4.64
C LYS A 98 4.12 -21.52 -3.34
N GLY A 99 5.43 -21.79 -3.36
CA GLY A 99 6.19 -22.08 -2.13
C GLY A 99 6.23 -20.87 -1.19
N ILE A 100 6.67 -21.06 0.06
CA ILE A 100 6.60 -20.01 1.10
C ILE A 100 7.30 -18.69 0.71
N LEU A 101 8.46 -18.77 0.06
CA LEU A 101 9.17 -17.58 -0.42
C LEU A 101 8.41 -16.87 -1.56
N GLY A 102 7.81 -17.63 -2.47
CA GLY A 102 6.99 -17.07 -3.54
C GLY A 102 5.71 -16.42 -3.02
N ARG A 103 5.09 -17.01 -2.00
CA ARG A 103 3.97 -16.42 -1.27
C ARG A 103 4.36 -15.13 -0.58
N MET A 104 5.50 -15.11 0.12
CA MET A 104 6.01 -13.93 0.82
C MET A 104 6.32 -12.79 -0.16
N TYR A 105 6.99 -13.09 -1.28
CA TYR A 105 7.23 -12.11 -2.35
C TYR A 105 5.92 -11.55 -2.92
N TRP A 106 4.95 -12.43 -3.18
CA TRP A 106 3.63 -12.02 -3.69
C TRP A 106 2.88 -11.13 -2.69
N CYS A 107 2.87 -11.48 -1.40
CA CYS A 107 2.31 -10.63 -0.34
C CYS A 107 3.05 -9.30 -0.21
N PHE A 108 4.37 -9.31 -0.41
CA PHE A 108 5.18 -8.10 -0.43
C PHE A 108 4.81 -7.18 -1.60
N GLY A 109 4.44 -7.73 -2.76
CA GLY A 109 3.87 -6.98 -3.86
C GLY A 109 2.50 -6.38 -3.50
N LEU A 110 1.61 -7.20 -2.92
CA LEU A 110 0.26 -6.79 -2.52
C LEU A 110 0.29 -5.60 -1.53
N GLN A 111 1.10 -5.66 -0.48
CA GLN A 111 1.15 -4.59 0.52
C GLN A 111 1.66 -3.24 -0.02
N ASN A 112 2.43 -3.27 -1.11
CA ASN A 112 3.01 -2.09 -1.76
C ASN A 112 2.16 -1.61 -2.96
N ALA A 113 1.05 -2.30 -3.26
CA ALA A 113 0.12 -1.92 -4.30
C ALA A 113 -0.82 -0.80 -3.81
N MET A 114 -0.26 0.35 -3.42
CA MET A 114 -1.03 1.48 -2.84
C MET A 114 -2.23 1.93 -3.68
N ARG A 115 -2.13 1.77 -5.00
CA ARG A 115 -3.17 2.14 -5.97
C ARG A 115 -3.97 0.95 -6.49
N GLY A 116 -3.65 -0.26 -6.05
CA GLY A 116 -4.26 -1.50 -6.53
C GLY A 116 -4.07 -1.77 -8.03
N ILE A 117 -3.13 -1.11 -8.69
CA ILE A 117 -2.90 -1.27 -10.13
C ILE A 117 -2.38 -2.68 -10.39
N GLY A 118 -3.01 -3.41 -11.31
CA GLY A 118 -2.69 -4.80 -11.61
C GLY A 118 -3.27 -5.79 -10.62
N TRP A 119 -4.10 -5.33 -9.67
CA TRP A 119 -4.74 -6.15 -8.66
C TRP A 119 -6.26 -6.02 -8.76
N ASN A 120 -6.98 -7.03 -8.30
CA ASN A 120 -8.45 -7.09 -8.33
C ASN A 120 -9.16 -6.16 -7.31
N TYR A 121 -8.62 -4.99 -6.98
CA TYR A 121 -9.23 -3.98 -6.09
C TYR A 121 -10.39 -3.21 -6.76
N ARG A 122 -11.32 -3.91 -7.38
CA ARG A 122 -12.46 -3.26 -8.03
C ARG A 122 -13.59 -3.08 -7.02
N LEU A 123 -14.00 -1.83 -6.80
CA LEU A 123 -15.20 -1.53 -6.04
C LEU A 123 -16.45 -1.90 -6.85
N PRO A 124 -17.53 -2.38 -6.20
CA PRO A 124 -18.81 -2.55 -6.85
C PRO A 124 -19.23 -1.26 -7.59
N HIS A 125 -19.79 -1.41 -8.79
CA HIS A 125 -20.24 -0.30 -9.65
C HIS A 125 -19.14 0.58 -10.27
N THR A 126 -17.87 0.16 -10.22
CA THR A 126 -16.82 0.80 -11.02
C THR A 126 -16.90 0.32 -12.48
N PRO A 127 -16.75 1.20 -13.48
CA PRO A 127 -16.69 0.79 -14.88
C PRO A 127 -15.62 -0.28 -15.10
N ASP A 128 -15.86 -1.16 -16.07
CA ASP A 128 -14.88 -2.16 -16.47
C ASP A 128 -13.56 -1.50 -16.90
N SER A 129 -12.47 -2.19 -16.61
CA SER A 129 -11.14 -1.79 -17.09
C SER A 129 -11.20 -1.64 -18.61
N PRO A 130 -10.66 -0.54 -19.17
CA PRO A 130 -10.63 -0.36 -20.62
C PRO A 130 -9.91 -1.55 -21.28
N THR A 131 -10.60 -2.24 -22.18
CA THR A 131 -10.03 -3.30 -23.02
C THR A 131 -9.35 -2.74 -24.27
N ASP A 132 -9.44 -1.43 -24.48
CA ASP A 132 -8.82 -0.71 -25.58
C ASP A 132 -7.30 -0.93 -25.63
N GLU A 133 -6.75 -0.94 -26.84
CA GLU A 133 -5.31 -0.93 -27.04
C GLU A 133 -4.67 0.28 -26.33
N ARG A 134 -3.53 0.02 -25.68
CA ARG A 134 -2.83 1.01 -24.83
C ARG A 134 -2.48 2.30 -25.58
N TRP A 135 -2.07 2.19 -26.85
CA TRP A 135 -1.59 3.33 -27.63
C TRP A 135 -2.69 4.33 -28.03
N PRO A 136 -3.88 3.89 -28.49
CA PRO A 136 -5.03 4.78 -28.65
C PRO A 136 -5.40 5.54 -27.38
N PHE A 137 -5.36 4.90 -26.21
CA PHE A 137 -5.60 5.59 -24.94
C PHE A 137 -4.55 6.66 -24.66
N VAL A 138 -3.25 6.33 -24.79
CA VAL A 138 -2.15 7.27 -24.58
C VAL A 138 -2.26 8.46 -25.55
N ALA A 139 -2.54 8.20 -26.82
CA ALA A 139 -2.72 9.24 -27.83
C ALA A 139 -3.91 10.17 -27.51
N ARG A 140 -5.03 9.64 -27.00
CA ARG A 140 -6.17 10.44 -26.53
C ARG A 140 -5.79 11.32 -25.33
N GLN A 141 -5.10 10.76 -24.33
CA GLN A 141 -4.70 11.52 -23.13
C GLN A 141 -3.72 12.65 -23.48
N LEU A 142 -2.75 12.40 -24.36
CA LEU A 142 -1.83 13.43 -24.83
C LEU A 142 -2.57 14.56 -25.57
N LYS A 143 -3.55 14.23 -26.43
CA LYS A 143 -4.39 15.24 -27.09
C LYS A 143 -5.21 16.05 -26.08
N THR A 144 -5.82 15.40 -25.08
CA THR A 144 -6.60 16.08 -24.02
C THR A 144 -5.72 16.99 -23.19
N GLN A 145 -4.53 16.56 -22.80
CA GLN A 145 -3.58 17.37 -22.03
C GLN A 145 -3.11 18.60 -22.83
N THR A 146 -2.85 18.43 -24.13
CA THR A 146 -2.49 19.55 -25.02
C THR A 146 -3.67 20.52 -25.19
N TYR A 147 -4.90 20.02 -25.28
CA TYR A 147 -6.11 20.84 -25.38
C TYR A 147 -6.40 21.64 -24.10
N ILE A 148 -6.25 21.04 -22.93
CA ILE A 148 -6.38 21.72 -21.62
C ILE A 148 -5.30 22.80 -21.46
N GLN A 149 -4.07 22.51 -21.88
CA GLN A 149 -2.98 23.48 -21.85
C GLN A 149 -3.19 24.65 -22.83
N TRP A 150 -3.87 24.41 -23.96
CA TRP A 150 -4.15 25.43 -24.98
C TRP A 150 -5.41 26.27 -24.67
N ASN A 151 -6.37 25.73 -23.90
CA ASN A 151 -7.61 26.42 -23.56
C ASN A 151 -7.73 26.71 -22.04
N PRO A 152 -7.15 27.82 -21.55
CA PRO A 152 -7.13 28.17 -20.12
C PRO A 152 -8.48 28.58 -19.54
N SER A 153 -9.54 28.67 -20.36
CA SER A 153 -10.88 29.10 -19.93
C SER A 153 -11.61 28.13 -18.99
N PHE A 154 -11.13 26.89 -18.83
CA PHE A 154 -11.66 25.93 -17.86
C PHE A 154 -11.05 26.05 -16.44
N GLY A 155 -10.02 26.89 -16.25
CA GLY A 155 -9.34 27.05 -14.96
C GLY A 155 -9.92 28.13 -14.04
N ALA A 156 -10.89 28.93 -14.51
CA ALA A 156 -11.39 30.08 -13.77
C ALA A 156 -12.92 30.21 -13.91
N GLY A 157 -13.66 29.47 -13.10
CA GLY A 157 -15.11 29.70 -13.00
C GLY A 157 -15.89 28.47 -12.59
N ASP A 158 -15.83 28.12 -11.31
CA ASP A 158 -17.02 27.76 -10.54
C ASP A 158 -16.66 27.65 -9.05
N LYS A 159 -16.49 28.82 -8.42
CA LYS A 159 -16.73 28.93 -6.98
C LYS A 159 -18.24 28.91 -6.79
N ILE A 160 -18.80 27.70 -6.66
CA ILE A 160 -20.19 27.54 -6.24
C ILE A 160 -20.25 27.80 -4.73
N ARG A 161 -21.18 28.68 -4.38
CA ARG A 161 -21.50 29.27 -3.10
C ARG A 161 -21.99 28.26 -2.07
#